data_AF-A0A3N0ZPJ1-F1
#
_entry.id   AF-A0A3N0ZPJ1-F1
#
_cell.length_a   1.000
_cell.length_b   1.000
_cell.length_c   1.000
_cell.angle_alpha   90.00
_cell.angle_beta   90.00
_cell.angle_gamma   90.00
#
_symmetry.space_group_name_H-M   'P 1'
#
loop_
_entity.id
_entity.type
_entity.pdbx_description
1 polymer ?
#
loop_
_entity_poly.entity_id
_entity_poly.type
_entity_poly.pdbx_seq_one_letter_code
_entity_poly.pdbx_strand_id
1 'polypeptide(L)'
;MINNESLPERALLVAIPKKGTSKEVIEEHLEELASLVETAGGNVVDTVYQEVISLNPATAIGKGKVAEIKSIIQEKEVTLVVFDDDLTPVQTKNLENEFQVKVIDRTTLILAIFAQHARTLEAKTQVELAQLQYLLPRLTRLWLHLSKQYGGIGTKGPGEKQIETDRRLVKARIQRLQSKLKDIAKQKEIERKQRESFFKFALVGYTNAGKSTLMRLLTNSEVLVENKLFATLDTTTRALRLPNEKIVLISDTVGFIRKLPTHLVASFRSTLSEVRYANALIHVADASHRFLNEQIAVVNETLESMNLQHKPVILVLNKIDLLEDKEYIRYLQREYPEAILISAERGININALLEKMQKVIENESKFVKVFLPYEKFDMVPLLYQFSSVVKKEEKTEGVEFYTKLLKNREDFFHNLFKPFITN
;
A
#
# COMPACT_ATOMS: atom_id res chain seq x y z
N MET A 1 -31.62 -8.97 -10.36
CA MET A 1 -31.38 -8.57 -8.95
C MET A 1 -31.54 -9.81 -8.11
N ILE A 2 -30.43 -10.47 -7.74
CA ILE A 2 -30.43 -11.50 -6.71
C ILE A 2 -29.77 -10.81 -5.52
N ASN A 3 -30.57 -10.45 -4.52
CA ASN A 3 -30.07 -10.03 -3.21
C ASN A 3 -29.41 -11.26 -2.58
N ASN A 4 -28.10 -11.39 -2.78
CA ASN A 4 -27.25 -12.24 -1.95
C ASN A 4 -26.87 -11.41 -0.73
N GLU A 5 -27.81 -11.19 0.18
CA GLU A 5 -27.45 -10.89 1.57
C GLU A 5 -26.97 -12.21 2.18
N SER A 6 -25.76 -12.62 1.81
CA SER A 6 -25.09 -13.72 2.51
C SER A 6 -24.86 -13.25 3.93
N LEU A 7 -25.42 -13.97 4.92
CA LEU A 7 -25.11 -13.76 6.32
C LEU A 7 -23.57 -13.65 6.49
N PRO A 8 -23.08 -12.69 7.30
CA PRO A 8 -21.64 -12.49 7.48
C PRO A 8 -20.98 -13.79 7.95
N GLU A 9 -19.89 -14.19 7.29
CA GLU A 9 -19.16 -15.42 7.64
C GLU A 9 -18.70 -15.33 9.11
N ARG A 10 -19.08 -16.30 9.94
CA ARG A 10 -18.66 -16.42 11.35
C ARG A 10 -17.24 -16.96 11.38
N ALA A 11 -16.28 -16.14 11.78
CA ALA A 11 -14.86 -16.38 11.63
C ALA A 11 -14.18 -16.72 12.96
N LEU A 12 -13.41 -17.80 12.98
CA LEU A 12 -12.45 -18.13 14.03
C LEU A 12 -11.05 -17.72 13.59
N LEU A 13 -10.36 -16.92 14.40
CA LEU A 13 -8.99 -16.50 14.11
C LEU A 13 -7.99 -17.46 14.74
N VAL A 14 -6.95 -17.82 14.00
CA VAL A 14 -5.89 -18.72 14.45
C VAL A 14 -4.51 -18.08 14.21
N ALA A 15 -3.78 -17.78 15.29
CA ALA A 15 -2.40 -17.32 15.20
C ALA A 15 -1.41 -18.42 15.57
N ILE A 16 -0.28 -18.48 14.87
CA ILE A 16 0.79 -19.47 15.13
C ILE A 16 2.11 -18.75 15.45
N PRO A 17 2.18 -18.01 16.57
CA PRO A 17 3.38 -17.26 16.93
C PRO A 17 4.57 -18.19 17.20
N LYS A 18 5.78 -17.68 16.96
CA LYS A 18 7.00 -18.38 17.38
C LYS A 18 7.05 -18.44 18.90
N LYS A 19 7.54 -19.56 19.43
CA LYS A 19 7.73 -19.72 20.87
C LYS A 19 8.56 -18.57 21.46
N GLY A 20 8.04 -17.96 22.54
CA GLY A 20 8.67 -16.81 23.19
C GLY A 20 8.27 -15.43 22.65
N THR A 21 7.30 -15.37 21.72
CA THR A 21 6.64 -14.10 21.37
C THR A 21 5.85 -13.59 22.59
N SER A 22 5.94 -12.31 22.91
CA SER A 22 5.17 -11.75 24.05
C SER A 22 3.67 -11.83 23.79
N LYS A 23 2.88 -12.00 24.86
CA LYS A 23 1.43 -12.10 24.75
C LYS A 23 0.81 -10.86 24.11
N GLU A 24 1.35 -9.69 24.44
CA GLU A 24 0.89 -8.38 23.93
C GLU A 24 1.03 -8.29 22.40
N VAL A 25 2.13 -8.80 21.85
CA VAL A 25 2.37 -8.85 20.40
C VAL A 25 1.42 -9.84 19.72
N ILE A 26 1.11 -10.97 20.37
CA ILE A 26 0.15 -11.95 19.85
C ILE A 26 -1.27 -11.34 19.79
N GLU A 27 -1.66 -10.65 20.85
CA GLU A 27 -2.96 -9.96 20.94
C GLU A 27 -3.07 -8.88 19.85
N GLU A 28 -2.05 -8.04 19.66
CA GLU A 28 -2.04 -7.02 18.59
C GLU A 28 -2.17 -7.63 17.18
N HIS A 29 -1.42 -8.70 16.91
CA HIS A 29 -1.50 -9.40 15.63
C HIS A 29 -2.91 -9.98 15.37
N LEU A 30 -3.57 -10.48 16.41
CA LEU A 30 -4.93 -11.01 16.32
C LEU A 30 -5.96 -9.88 16.17
N GLU A 31 -5.78 -8.74 16.82
CA GLU A 31 -6.61 -7.55 16.66
C GLU A 31 -6.50 -6.99 15.22
N GLU A 32 -5.29 -6.96 14.66
CA GLU A 32 -5.08 -6.61 13.25
C GLU A 32 -5.78 -7.60 12.31
N LEU A 33 -5.66 -8.91 12.57
CA LEU A 33 -6.34 -9.93 11.78
C LEU A 33 -7.86 -9.83 11.90
N ALA A 34 -8.38 -9.53 13.08
CA ALA A 34 -9.81 -9.30 13.31
C ALA A 34 -10.30 -8.12 12.47
N SER A 35 -9.56 -7.02 12.50
CA SER A 35 -9.84 -5.83 11.68
C SER A 35 -9.86 -6.15 10.18
N LEU A 36 -8.99 -7.05 9.70
CA LEU A 36 -9.01 -7.53 8.30
C LEU A 36 -10.27 -8.34 8.00
N VAL A 37 -10.68 -9.24 8.90
CA VAL A 37 -11.89 -10.05 8.73
C VAL A 37 -13.15 -9.19 8.72
N GLU A 38 -13.26 -8.25 9.65
CA GLU A 38 -14.37 -7.29 9.69
C GLU A 38 -14.43 -6.43 8.42
N THR A 39 -13.27 -5.98 7.94
CA THR A 39 -13.16 -5.24 6.67
C THR A 39 -13.66 -6.08 5.49
N ALA A 40 -13.42 -7.40 5.50
CA ALA A 40 -13.91 -8.32 4.47
C ALA A 40 -15.41 -8.65 4.58
N GLY A 41 -16.10 -8.17 5.63
CA GLY A 41 -17.50 -8.44 5.93
C GLY A 41 -17.75 -9.71 6.76
N GLY A 42 -16.71 -10.27 7.38
CA GLY A 42 -16.83 -11.37 8.33
C GLY A 42 -17.10 -10.89 9.75
N ASN A 43 -17.60 -11.78 10.61
CA ASN A 43 -17.80 -11.52 12.03
C ASN A 43 -16.90 -12.44 12.86
N VAL A 44 -15.99 -11.87 13.65
CA VAL A 44 -15.06 -12.66 14.48
C VAL A 44 -15.79 -13.17 15.72
N VAL A 45 -15.88 -14.49 15.86
CA VAL A 45 -16.59 -15.12 17.00
C VAL A 45 -15.65 -15.58 18.10
N ASP A 46 -14.39 -15.86 17.77
CA ASP A 46 -13.38 -16.28 18.74
C ASP A 46 -11.96 -16.18 18.15
N THR A 47 -10.96 -16.21 19.01
CA THR A 47 -9.55 -16.17 18.65
C THR A 47 -8.76 -17.22 19.41
N VAL A 48 -7.91 -17.97 18.72
CA VAL A 48 -7.07 -19.01 19.30
C VAL A 48 -5.64 -18.83 18.81
N TYR A 49 -4.66 -19.13 19.66
CA TYR A 49 -3.27 -19.20 19.23
C TYR A 49 -2.57 -20.45 19.73
N GLN A 50 -1.50 -20.83 19.04
CA GLN A 50 -0.57 -21.86 19.48
C GLN A 50 0.87 -21.41 19.23
N GLU A 51 1.63 -21.26 20.31
CA GLU A 51 3.07 -21.08 20.20
C GLU A 51 3.75 -22.36 19.71
N VAL A 52 4.56 -22.23 18.65
CA VAL A 52 5.29 -23.36 18.07
C VAL A 52 6.76 -23.02 17.88
N ILE A 53 7.61 -24.06 17.97
CA ILE A 53 9.03 -23.96 17.57
C ILE A 53 9.15 -24.10 16.05
N SER A 54 8.35 -25.01 15.47
CA SER A 54 8.26 -25.23 14.03
C SER A 54 6.83 -25.61 13.65
N LEU A 55 6.42 -25.23 12.43
CA LEU A 55 5.09 -25.53 11.91
C LEU A 55 4.93 -27.02 11.63
N ASN A 56 3.78 -27.58 11.98
CA ASN A 56 3.44 -28.94 11.58
C ASN A 56 3.29 -29.01 10.04
N PRO A 57 4.02 -29.88 9.32
CA PRO A 57 3.93 -29.97 7.86
C PRO A 57 2.52 -30.30 7.34
N ALA A 58 1.71 -31.01 8.14
CA ALA A 58 0.38 -31.46 7.75
C ALA A 58 -0.73 -30.45 8.09
N THR A 59 -0.64 -29.73 9.21
CA THR A 59 -1.75 -28.89 9.73
C THR A 59 -1.31 -27.51 10.23
N ALA A 60 -0.04 -27.15 10.15
CA ALA A 60 0.61 -25.99 10.76
C ALA A 60 0.60 -25.99 12.30
N ILE A 61 -0.50 -26.39 12.92
CA ILE A 61 -0.74 -26.57 14.36
C ILE A 61 -0.68 -28.05 14.78
N GLY A 62 -0.58 -28.30 16.09
CA GLY A 62 -0.57 -29.66 16.66
C GLY A 62 -1.95 -30.34 16.69
N LYS A 63 -1.98 -31.67 16.70
CA LYS A 63 -3.23 -32.48 16.70
C LYS A 63 -4.21 -32.12 17.83
N GLY A 64 -3.69 -31.86 19.03
CA GLY A 64 -4.55 -31.44 20.16
C GLY A 64 -5.26 -30.12 19.89
N LYS A 65 -4.55 -29.16 19.29
CA LYS A 65 -5.12 -27.86 18.93
C LYS A 65 -6.11 -27.97 17.76
N VAL A 66 -5.89 -28.88 16.82
CA VAL A 66 -6.88 -29.22 15.77
C VAL A 66 -8.18 -29.73 16.40
N ALA A 67 -8.10 -30.64 17.38
CA ALA A 67 -9.28 -31.16 18.06
C ALA A 67 -10.02 -30.06 18.86
N GLU A 68 -9.28 -29.20 19.56
CA GLU A 68 -9.82 -28.05 20.28
C GLU A 68 -10.56 -27.08 19.34
N ILE A 69 -9.94 -26.70 18.22
CA ILE A 69 -10.57 -25.83 17.21
C ILE A 69 -11.82 -26.47 16.64
N LYS A 70 -11.80 -27.78 16.38
CA LYS A 70 -12.98 -28.50 15.87
C LYS A 70 -14.16 -28.43 16.84
N SER A 71 -13.91 -28.54 18.15
CA SER A 71 -14.95 -28.35 19.18
C SER A 71 -15.51 -26.93 19.16
N ILE A 72 -14.63 -25.91 19.08
CA ILE A 72 -15.05 -24.50 19.01
C ILE A 72 -15.90 -24.23 17.77
N ILE A 73 -15.54 -24.83 16.62
CA ILE A 73 -16.29 -24.68 15.38
C ILE A 73 -17.72 -25.19 15.53
N GLN A 74 -17.89 -26.34 16.18
CA GLN A 74 -19.21 -26.96 16.41
C GLN A 74 -20.02 -26.17 17.44
N GLU A 75 -19.39 -25.73 18.53
CA GLU A 75 -20.06 -24.99 19.61
C GLU A 75 -20.51 -23.59 19.18
N LYS A 76 -19.66 -22.89 18.41
CA LYS A 76 -19.90 -21.50 18.02
C LYS A 76 -20.40 -21.34 16.59
N GLU A 77 -20.74 -22.43 15.91
CA GLU A 77 -21.23 -22.43 14.52
C GLU A 77 -20.32 -21.61 13.59
N VAL A 78 -19.01 -21.84 13.67
CA VAL A 78 -18.02 -21.15 12.83
C VAL A 78 -18.18 -21.61 11.38
N THR A 79 -18.18 -20.68 10.43
CA THR A 79 -18.26 -20.98 9.00
C THR A 79 -16.93 -20.76 8.27
N LEU A 80 -16.00 -20.03 8.90
CA LEU A 80 -14.71 -19.67 8.34
C LEU A 80 -13.61 -19.76 9.41
N VAL A 81 -12.48 -20.40 9.08
CA VAL A 81 -11.27 -20.35 9.91
C VAL A 81 -10.21 -19.54 9.18
N VAL A 82 -9.66 -18.52 9.85
CA VAL A 82 -8.68 -17.59 9.30
C VAL A 82 -7.37 -17.74 10.03
N PHE A 83 -6.31 -18.12 9.30
CA PHE A 83 -4.96 -18.22 9.84
C PHE A 83 -4.16 -16.93 9.60
N ASP A 84 -3.46 -16.42 10.61
CA ASP A 84 -2.57 -15.25 10.49
C ASP A 84 -1.35 -15.50 9.60
N ASP A 85 -0.95 -16.77 9.45
CA ASP A 85 0.20 -17.20 8.66
C ASP A 85 -0.21 -17.87 7.36
N ASP A 86 0.65 -17.80 6.35
CA ASP A 86 0.44 -18.47 5.07
C ASP A 86 0.44 -20.00 5.26
N LEU A 87 -0.62 -20.64 4.78
CA LEU A 87 -0.75 -22.10 4.84
C LEU A 87 -0.27 -22.72 3.53
N THR A 88 0.46 -23.82 3.58
CA THR A 88 0.75 -24.61 2.38
C THR A 88 -0.53 -25.29 1.85
N PRO A 89 -0.59 -25.67 0.56
CA PRO A 89 -1.78 -26.33 -0.01
C PRO A 89 -2.19 -27.60 0.72
N VAL A 90 -1.22 -28.34 1.26
CA VAL A 90 -1.46 -29.57 2.01
C VAL A 90 -2.07 -29.25 3.37
N GLN A 91 -1.57 -28.21 4.05
CA GLN A 91 -2.12 -27.74 5.32
C GLN A 91 -3.56 -27.27 5.15
N THR A 92 -3.85 -26.42 4.17
CA THR A 92 -5.21 -25.94 3.90
C THR A 92 -6.17 -27.11 3.69
N LYS A 93 -5.83 -28.04 2.79
CA LYS A 93 -6.68 -29.22 2.51
C LYS A 93 -6.92 -30.10 3.73
N ASN A 94 -5.88 -30.39 4.51
CA ASN A 94 -6.01 -31.23 5.69
C ASN A 94 -6.88 -30.55 6.75
N LEU A 95 -6.69 -29.25 6.97
CA LEU A 95 -7.50 -28.48 7.91
C LEU A 95 -8.97 -28.40 7.45
N GLU A 96 -9.24 -28.16 6.17
CA GLU A 96 -10.60 -28.18 5.61
C GLU A 96 -11.27 -29.54 5.81
N ASN A 97 -10.55 -30.65 5.59
CA ASN A 97 -11.07 -32.00 5.84
C ASN A 97 -11.35 -32.27 7.32
N GLU A 98 -10.51 -31.76 8.22
CA GLU A 98 -10.69 -31.98 9.67
C GLU A 98 -11.82 -31.12 10.24
N PHE A 99 -11.90 -29.87 9.78
CA PHE A 99 -12.83 -28.86 10.29
C PHE A 99 -14.19 -28.85 9.58
N GLN A 100 -14.26 -29.35 8.34
CA GLN A 100 -15.47 -29.34 7.49
C GLN A 100 -16.02 -27.92 7.23
N VAL A 101 -15.17 -26.91 7.34
CA VAL A 101 -15.47 -25.50 7.04
C VAL A 101 -14.35 -24.91 6.20
N LYS A 102 -14.62 -23.76 5.58
CA LYS A 102 -13.67 -23.04 4.72
C LYS A 102 -12.47 -22.56 5.55
N VAL A 103 -11.26 -22.86 5.09
CA VAL A 103 -10.01 -22.41 5.74
C VAL A 103 -9.27 -21.49 4.81
N ILE A 104 -9.01 -20.26 5.27
CA ILE A 104 -8.21 -19.29 4.52
C ILE A 104 -7.01 -18.84 5.34
N ASP A 105 -5.96 -18.40 4.65
CA ASP A 105 -4.82 -17.73 5.24
C ASP A 105 -4.89 -16.21 5.05
N ARG A 106 -4.02 -15.50 5.75
CA ARG A 106 -3.91 -14.05 5.73
C ARG A 106 -3.77 -13.50 4.30
N THR A 107 -2.95 -14.12 3.45
CA THR A 107 -2.82 -13.72 2.04
C THR A 107 -4.17 -13.77 1.31
N THR A 108 -4.92 -14.86 1.45
CA THR A 108 -6.22 -15.02 0.80
C THR A 108 -7.22 -13.96 1.29
N LEU A 109 -7.22 -13.67 2.59
CA LEU A 109 -8.06 -12.64 3.19
C LEU A 109 -7.73 -11.25 2.61
N ILE A 110 -6.45 -10.87 2.57
CA ILE A 110 -6.00 -9.60 2.01
C ILE A 110 -6.43 -9.46 0.54
N LEU A 111 -6.24 -10.51 -0.27
CA LEU A 111 -6.66 -10.51 -1.68
C LEU A 111 -8.18 -10.39 -1.84
N ALA A 112 -8.97 -10.94 -0.91
CA ALA A 112 -10.42 -10.79 -0.91
C ALA A 112 -10.85 -9.36 -0.59
N ILE A 113 -10.23 -8.74 0.42
CA ILE A 113 -10.47 -7.31 0.75
C ILE A 113 -10.14 -6.43 -0.46
N PHE A 114 -9.01 -6.68 -1.12
CA PHE A 114 -8.65 -5.92 -2.33
C PHE A 114 -9.64 -6.13 -3.47
N ALA A 115 -10.18 -7.34 -3.65
CA ALA A 115 -11.18 -7.59 -4.67
C ALA A 115 -12.48 -6.79 -4.41
N GLN A 116 -12.87 -6.63 -3.15
CA GLN A 116 -14.03 -5.81 -2.76
C GLN A 116 -13.79 -4.32 -3.00
N HIS A 117 -12.56 -3.84 -2.78
CA HIS A 117 -12.22 -2.42 -2.91
C HIS A 117 -11.74 -2.00 -4.31
N ALA A 118 -11.45 -2.95 -5.21
CA ALA A 118 -11.02 -2.67 -6.57
C ALA A 118 -12.14 -2.12 -7.45
N ARG A 119 -12.18 -0.79 -7.65
CA ARG A 119 -13.19 -0.14 -8.50
C ARG A 119 -12.70 0.04 -9.92
N THR A 120 -11.45 0.47 -10.11
CA THR A 120 -10.89 0.70 -11.45
C THR A 120 -10.55 -0.59 -12.20
N LEU A 121 -10.49 -0.51 -13.53
CA LEU A 121 -10.09 -1.64 -14.37
C LEU A 121 -8.66 -2.10 -14.05
N GLU A 122 -7.76 -1.16 -13.74
CA GLU A 122 -6.39 -1.46 -13.35
C GLU A 122 -6.34 -2.24 -12.04
N ALA A 123 -6.98 -1.73 -10.99
CA ALA A 123 -7.02 -2.38 -9.69
C ALA A 123 -7.64 -3.79 -9.80
N LYS A 124 -8.76 -3.94 -10.52
CA LYS A 124 -9.38 -5.25 -10.78
C LYS A 124 -8.43 -6.22 -11.49
N THR A 125 -7.71 -5.73 -12.50
CA THR A 125 -6.73 -6.53 -13.26
C THR A 125 -5.54 -6.94 -12.38
N GLN A 126 -5.05 -6.06 -11.51
CA GLN A 126 -3.96 -6.35 -10.56
C GLN A 126 -4.36 -7.38 -9.52
N VAL A 127 -5.57 -7.23 -8.94
CA VAL A 127 -6.07 -8.16 -7.93
C VAL A 127 -6.31 -9.54 -8.55
N GLU A 128 -6.94 -9.62 -9.72
CA GLU A 128 -7.13 -10.90 -10.43
C GLU A 128 -5.79 -11.57 -10.74
N LEU A 129 -4.79 -10.79 -11.20
CA LEU A 129 -3.45 -11.30 -11.46
C LEU A 129 -2.82 -11.88 -10.19
N ALA A 130 -2.89 -11.15 -9.07
CA ALA A 130 -2.33 -11.58 -7.80
C ALA A 130 -3.02 -12.86 -7.27
N GLN A 131 -4.35 -12.93 -7.36
CA GLN A 131 -5.13 -14.13 -7.02
C GLN A 131 -4.72 -15.34 -7.86
N LEU A 132 -4.61 -15.19 -9.19
CA LEU A 132 -4.20 -16.30 -10.06
C LEU A 132 -2.76 -16.74 -9.82
N GLN A 133 -1.84 -15.80 -9.56
CA GLN A 133 -0.45 -16.12 -9.22
C GLN A 133 -0.35 -16.88 -7.89
N TYR A 134 -1.20 -16.53 -6.93
CA TYR A 134 -1.28 -17.21 -5.64
C TYR A 134 -1.91 -18.61 -5.75
N LEU A 135 -2.99 -18.74 -6.54
CA LEU A 135 -3.72 -20.00 -6.73
C LEU A 135 -2.96 -21.01 -7.60
N LEU A 136 -2.21 -20.56 -8.62
CA LEU A 136 -1.51 -21.44 -9.57
C LEU A 136 -0.63 -22.54 -8.90
N PRO A 137 0.27 -22.22 -7.96
CA PRO A 137 1.05 -23.25 -7.27
C PRO A 137 0.18 -24.17 -6.39
N ARG A 138 -0.96 -23.68 -5.90
CA ARG A 138 -1.89 -24.42 -5.04
C ARG A 138 -2.75 -25.42 -5.82
N LEU A 139 -3.25 -25.01 -6.99
CA LEU A 139 -4.00 -25.87 -7.93
C LEU A 139 -3.17 -27.07 -8.39
N THR A 140 -1.87 -26.86 -8.61
CA THR A 140 -0.95 -27.91 -9.08
C THR A 140 -0.88 -29.11 -8.12
N ARG A 141 -1.06 -28.93 -6.81
CA ARG A 141 -1.04 -30.02 -5.82
C ARG A 141 -2.40 -30.71 -5.64
N LEU A 142 -3.51 -29.99 -5.74
CA LEU A 142 -4.87 -30.56 -5.74
C LEU A 142 -5.05 -31.56 -6.88
N TRP A 143 -4.51 -31.21 -8.04
CA TRP A 143 -4.55 -32.02 -9.25
C TRP A 143 -3.74 -33.32 -9.20
N LEU A 144 -2.59 -33.35 -8.51
CA LEU A 144 -1.78 -34.56 -8.33
C LEU A 144 -2.51 -35.68 -7.56
N HIS A 145 -3.56 -35.36 -6.80
CA HIS A 145 -4.40 -36.36 -6.12
C HIS A 145 -5.51 -36.90 -7.03
N LEU A 146 -6.08 -36.06 -7.90
CA LEU A 146 -7.08 -36.45 -8.89
C LEU A 146 -6.50 -37.42 -9.94
N SER A 147 -5.23 -37.24 -10.33
CA SER A 147 -4.57 -38.18 -11.26
C SER A 147 -4.36 -39.58 -10.64
N LYS A 148 -4.12 -39.67 -9.33
CA LYS A 148 -3.91 -40.95 -8.62
C LYS A 148 -5.19 -41.75 -8.41
N GLN A 149 -6.36 -41.11 -8.28
CA GLN A 149 -7.65 -41.81 -8.14
C GLN A 149 -8.14 -42.47 -9.44
N TYR A 150 -7.63 -42.04 -10.60
CA TYR A 150 -8.02 -42.54 -11.92
C TYR A 150 -6.95 -43.40 -12.62
N GLY A 151 -5.88 -43.78 -11.92
CA GLY A 151 -4.70 -44.42 -12.49
C GLY A 151 -4.72 -45.95 -12.51
N GLY A 152 -5.39 -46.53 -13.51
CA GLY A 152 -5.09 -47.87 -14.03
C GLY A 152 -3.91 -47.87 -15.01
N ILE A 153 -3.23 -49.00 -15.14
CA ILE A 153 -1.94 -49.24 -15.82
C ILE A 153 -1.78 -48.53 -17.18
N GLY A 154 -0.68 -47.76 -17.34
CA GLY A 154 0.11 -47.73 -18.58
C GLY A 154 -0.15 -46.64 -19.62
N THR A 155 -1.15 -45.76 -19.47
CA THR A 155 -1.35 -44.62 -20.39
C THR A 155 -1.64 -43.33 -19.63
N LYS A 156 -1.05 -42.20 -20.07
CA LYS A 156 -1.35 -40.86 -19.53
C LYS A 156 -2.87 -40.65 -19.57
N GLY A 157 -3.52 -40.75 -18.42
CA GLY A 157 -4.97 -40.77 -18.31
C GLY A 157 -5.61 -39.42 -18.70
N PRO A 158 -6.90 -39.41 -19.06
CA PRO A 158 -7.64 -38.19 -19.41
C PRO A 158 -7.59 -37.10 -18.31
N GLY A 159 -7.49 -37.48 -17.04
CA GLY A 159 -7.34 -36.56 -15.91
C GLY A 159 -6.01 -35.78 -15.90
N GLU A 160 -4.89 -36.41 -16.26
CA GLU A 160 -3.59 -35.71 -16.34
C GLU A 160 -3.58 -34.66 -17.46
N LYS A 161 -4.23 -34.96 -18.59
CA LYS A 161 -4.39 -34.01 -19.69
C LYS A 161 -5.28 -32.82 -19.30
N GLN A 162 -6.36 -33.05 -18.55
CA GLN A 162 -7.23 -31.97 -18.05
C GLN A 162 -6.48 -31.03 -17.10
N ILE A 163 -5.72 -31.60 -16.17
CA ILE A 163 -4.87 -30.86 -15.22
C ILE A 163 -3.85 -29.98 -15.95
N GLU A 164 -3.16 -30.54 -16.94
CA GLU A 164 -2.19 -29.81 -17.75
C GLU A 164 -2.85 -28.71 -18.59
N THR A 165 -4.04 -28.98 -19.11
CA THR A 165 -4.85 -28.02 -19.86
C THR A 165 -5.28 -26.85 -18.98
N ASP A 166 -5.84 -27.11 -17.80
CA ASP A 166 -6.26 -26.08 -16.84
C ASP A 166 -5.07 -25.23 -16.39
N ARG A 167 -3.93 -25.88 -16.11
CA ARG A 167 -2.68 -25.16 -15.78
C ARG A 167 -2.26 -24.23 -16.91
N ARG A 168 -2.36 -24.69 -18.17
CA ARG A 168 -2.02 -23.90 -19.35
C ARG A 168 -2.99 -22.72 -19.52
N LEU A 169 -4.28 -22.92 -19.27
CA LEU A 169 -5.30 -21.87 -19.30
C LEU A 169 -5.03 -20.79 -18.25
N VAL A 170 -4.75 -21.17 -17.00
CA VAL A 170 -4.42 -20.21 -15.93
C VAL A 170 -3.15 -19.43 -16.27
N LYS A 171 -2.10 -20.10 -16.75
CA LYS A 171 -0.87 -19.41 -17.18
C LYS A 171 -1.10 -18.44 -18.35
N ALA A 172 -1.91 -18.84 -19.34
CA ALA A 172 -2.27 -17.97 -20.45
C ALA A 172 -3.05 -16.74 -19.97
N ARG A 173 -3.96 -16.92 -18.99
CA ARG A 173 -4.69 -15.81 -18.36
C ARG A 173 -3.75 -14.86 -17.64
N ILE A 174 -2.81 -15.37 -16.84
CA ILE A 174 -1.76 -14.58 -16.17
C ILE A 174 -0.98 -13.73 -17.19
N GLN A 175 -0.50 -14.34 -18.28
CA GLN A 175 0.23 -13.62 -19.32
C GLN A 175 -0.60 -12.52 -19.98
N ARG A 176 -1.89 -12.79 -20.24
CA ARG A 176 -2.81 -11.79 -20.80
C ARG A 176 -3.04 -10.62 -19.85
N LEU A 177 -3.25 -10.88 -18.57
CA LEU A 177 -3.41 -9.83 -17.55
C LEU A 177 -2.13 -9.00 -17.39
N GLN A 178 -0.96 -9.64 -17.40
CA GLN A 178 0.33 -8.94 -17.37
C GLN A 178 0.52 -8.02 -18.58
N SER A 179 0.16 -8.46 -19.80
CA SER A 179 0.20 -7.61 -20.99
C SER A 179 -0.74 -6.42 -20.84
N LYS A 180 -1.96 -6.66 -20.40
CA LYS A 180 -2.96 -5.60 -20.19
C LYS A 180 -2.48 -4.55 -19.19
N LEU A 181 -1.83 -4.96 -18.09
CA LEU A 181 -1.24 -4.02 -17.13
C LEU A 181 -0.10 -3.18 -17.74
N LYS A 182 0.71 -3.75 -18.64
CA LYS A 182 1.74 -2.98 -19.37
C LYS A 182 1.12 -1.92 -20.26
N ASP A 183 0.01 -2.23 -20.93
CA ASP A 183 -0.68 -1.26 -21.79
C ASP A 183 -1.33 -0.13 -20.97
N ILE A 184 -1.95 -0.46 -19.83
CA ILE A 184 -2.48 0.53 -18.88
C ILE A 184 -1.35 1.42 -18.35
N ALA A 185 -0.19 0.84 -18.01
CA ALA A 185 0.97 1.59 -17.53
C ALA A 185 1.49 2.61 -18.56
N LYS A 186 1.54 2.23 -19.86
CA LYS A 186 1.91 3.14 -20.95
C LYS A 186 0.93 4.30 -21.07
N GLN A 187 -0.38 4.04 -20.95
CA GLN A 187 -1.40 5.09 -21.00
C GLN A 187 -1.24 6.08 -19.84
N LYS A 188 -0.99 5.59 -18.62
CA LYS A 188 -0.70 6.43 -17.46
C LYS A 188 0.58 7.25 -17.63
N GLU A 189 1.60 6.74 -18.30
CA GLU A 189 2.82 7.49 -18.60
C GLU A 189 2.53 8.73 -19.46
N ILE A 190 1.60 8.63 -20.41
CA ILE A 190 1.18 9.76 -21.26
C ILE A 190 0.44 10.81 -20.43
N GLU A 191 -0.52 10.41 -19.59
CA GLU A 191 -1.20 11.32 -18.65
C GLU A 191 -0.23 11.98 -17.66
N ARG A 192 0.83 11.26 -17.28
CA ARG A 192 1.87 11.75 -16.36
C ARG A 192 2.73 12.83 -17.00
N LYS A 193 3.09 12.72 -18.28
CA LYS A 193 3.88 13.75 -18.99
C LYS A 193 3.21 15.12 -18.97
N GLN A 194 1.89 15.18 -19.02
CA GLN A 194 1.14 16.44 -18.90
C GLN A 194 1.19 17.06 -17.48
N ARG A 195 1.45 16.24 -16.45
CA ARG A 195 1.52 16.64 -15.03
C ARG A 195 2.94 16.61 -14.47
N GLU A 196 3.96 16.58 -15.33
CA GLU A 196 5.37 16.65 -14.90
C GLU A 196 5.72 17.99 -14.28
N SER A 197 4.93 19.05 -14.54
CA SER A 197 5.20 20.41 -14.10
C SER A 197 5.11 20.66 -12.59
N PHE A 198 4.39 19.83 -11.84
CA PHE A 198 4.14 20.03 -10.40
C PHE A 198 5.03 19.15 -9.51
N PHE A 199 5.38 19.65 -8.33
CA PHE A 199 6.01 18.85 -7.28
C PHE A 199 5.00 17.86 -6.69
N LYS A 200 5.40 16.60 -6.50
CA LYS A 200 4.52 15.49 -6.13
C LYS A 200 4.87 14.94 -4.76
N PHE A 201 3.89 14.88 -3.86
CA PHE A 201 3.95 14.15 -2.60
C PHE A 201 3.13 12.86 -2.68
N ALA A 202 3.62 11.79 -2.07
CA ALA A 202 2.86 10.57 -1.84
C ALA A 202 2.70 10.31 -0.34
N LEU A 203 1.47 10.07 0.11
CA LEU A 203 1.17 9.66 1.47
C LEU A 203 1.49 8.16 1.60
N VAL A 204 2.35 7.79 2.54
CA VAL A 204 2.69 6.39 2.84
C VAL A 204 2.49 6.13 4.32
N GLY A 205 2.28 4.88 4.70
CA GLY A 205 2.07 4.53 6.10
C GLY A 205 1.22 3.30 6.30
N TYR A 206 1.17 2.82 7.54
CA TYR A 206 0.37 1.67 7.93
C TYR A 206 -1.13 1.88 7.63
N THR A 207 -1.86 0.80 7.41
CA THR A 207 -3.33 0.85 7.31
C THR A 207 -3.92 1.49 8.58
N ASN A 208 -5.03 2.21 8.42
CA ASN A 208 -5.65 2.98 9.51
C ASN A 208 -4.79 4.11 10.16
N ALA A 209 -3.61 4.43 9.64
CA ALA A 209 -2.82 5.58 10.14
C ALA A 209 -3.48 6.97 9.89
N GLY A 210 -4.58 7.03 9.12
CA GLY A 210 -5.29 8.26 8.79
C GLY A 210 -4.80 8.99 7.54
N LYS A 211 -4.13 8.28 6.60
CA LYS A 211 -3.70 8.83 5.30
C LYS A 211 -4.84 9.47 4.52
N SER A 212 -5.94 8.74 4.33
CA SER A 212 -7.10 9.24 3.57
C SER A 212 -7.81 10.39 4.27
N THR A 213 -7.83 10.40 5.62
CA THR A 213 -8.32 11.53 6.43
C THR A 213 -7.47 12.77 6.19
N LEU A 214 -6.14 12.63 6.27
CA LEU A 214 -5.20 13.71 6.00
C LEU A 214 -5.33 14.23 4.57
N MET A 215 -5.45 13.33 3.59
CA MET A 215 -5.60 13.72 2.18
C MET A 215 -6.84 14.61 1.99
N ARG A 216 -7.96 14.27 2.60
CA ARG A 216 -9.18 15.08 2.50
C ARG A 216 -9.06 16.41 3.15
N LEU A 217 -8.53 16.43 4.36
CA LEU A 217 -8.36 17.67 5.08
C LEU A 217 -7.50 18.65 4.27
N LEU A 218 -6.42 18.14 3.64
CA LEU A 218 -5.56 18.95 2.79
C LEU A 218 -6.25 19.40 1.49
N THR A 219 -7.15 18.59 0.93
CA THR A 219 -7.70 18.82 -0.43
C THR A 219 -9.16 19.28 -0.47
N ASN A 220 -9.82 19.45 0.68
CA ASN A 220 -11.27 19.69 0.81
C ASN A 220 -12.11 18.74 -0.07
N SER A 221 -11.74 17.47 -0.13
CA SER A 221 -12.40 16.49 -1.01
C SER A 221 -13.40 15.58 -0.29
N GLU A 222 -14.52 15.30 -0.95
CA GLU A 222 -15.53 14.31 -0.54
C GLU A 222 -15.10 12.87 -0.86
N VAL A 223 -13.88 12.45 -0.49
CA VAL A 223 -13.59 11.01 -0.47
C VAL A 223 -14.40 10.41 0.72
N LEU A 224 -14.76 9.13 0.74
CA LEU A 224 -15.44 8.44 1.88
C LEU A 224 -14.42 7.73 2.77
N VAL A 225 -14.29 8.08 4.07
CA VAL A 225 -13.21 7.60 4.98
C VAL A 225 -14.03 6.66 5.80
N GLU A 226 -13.77 5.39 5.60
CA GLU A 226 -14.27 4.36 6.48
C GLU A 226 -13.07 3.91 7.30
N ASN A 227 -13.29 3.61 8.58
CA ASN A 227 -12.31 2.97 9.45
C ASN A 227 -12.14 1.50 9.06
N LYS A 228 -11.76 1.25 7.80
CA LYS A 228 -11.57 -0.06 7.19
C LYS A 228 -10.17 -0.17 6.63
N LEU A 229 -9.59 -1.36 6.73
CA LEU A 229 -8.28 -1.63 6.16
C LEU A 229 -8.39 -1.58 4.63
N PHE A 230 -7.36 -1.07 3.95
CA PHE A 230 -7.34 -0.98 2.49
C PHE A 230 -8.50 -0.21 1.84
N ALA A 231 -9.12 0.75 2.55
CA ALA A 231 -10.15 1.63 2.01
C ALA A 231 -9.74 2.34 0.70
N THR A 232 -8.43 2.53 0.47
CA THR A 232 -7.87 3.13 -0.75
C THR A 232 -6.97 2.15 -1.50
N LEU A 233 -7.54 1.53 -2.54
CA LEU A 233 -6.80 0.73 -3.51
C LEU A 233 -6.44 1.50 -4.79
N ASP A 234 -7.34 2.38 -5.20
CA ASP A 234 -7.15 3.25 -6.34
C ASP A 234 -6.35 4.49 -5.92
N THR A 235 -5.21 4.75 -6.57
CA THR A 235 -4.43 5.96 -6.31
C THR A 235 -5.24 7.18 -6.74
N THR A 236 -5.50 8.08 -5.79
CA THR A 236 -6.12 9.36 -6.10
C THR A 236 -5.05 10.44 -6.01
N THR A 237 -4.85 11.18 -7.11
CA THR A 237 -4.00 12.37 -7.11
C THR A 237 -4.89 13.62 -7.11
N ARG A 238 -4.54 14.59 -6.28
CA ARG A 238 -5.25 15.87 -6.16
C ARG A 238 -4.26 17.02 -6.10
N ALA A 239 -4.69 18.20 -6.55
CA ALA A 239 -3.95 19.43 -6.38
C ALA A 239 -4.18 19.98 -4.96
N LEU A 240 -3.10 20.43 -4.33
CA LEU A 240 -3.06 21.09 -3.04
C LEU A 240 -2.41 22.45 -3.25
N ARG A 241 -3.04 23.52 -2.76
CA ARG A 241 -2.45 24.85 -2.73
C ARG A 241 -1.75 25.05 -1.38
N LEU A 242 -0.45 25.33 -1.41
CA LEU A 242 0.35 25.63 -0.23
C LEU A 242 0.14 27.10 0.19
N PRO A 243 0.46 27.48 1.45
CA PRO A 243 0.35 28.85 1.94
C PRO A 243 1.10 29.92 1.10
N ASN A 244 2.12 29.53 0.35
CA ASN A 244 2.85 30.41 -0.58
C ASN A 244 2.25 30.42 -2.01
N GLU A 245 0.96 30.07 -2.14
CA GLU A 245 0.20 29.99 -3.38
C GLU A 245 0.68 28.94 -4.40
N LYS A 246 1.75 28.19 -4.10
CA LYS A 246 2.25 27.13 -4.98
C LYS A 246 1.30 25.93 -5.00
N ILE A 247 1.05 25.41 -6.20
CA ILE A 247 0.26 24.20 -6.39
C ILE A 247 1.20 23.00 -6.39
N VAL A 248 0.89 22.01 -5.55
CA VAL A 248 1.56 20.70 -5.50
C VAL A 248 0.53 19.60 -5.72
N LEU A 249 1.00 18.42 -6.12
CA LEU A 249 0.14 17.25 -6.24
C LEU A 249 0.36 16.33 -5.05
N ILE A 250 -0.72 15.89 -4.42
CA ILE A 250 -0.70 14.88 -3.36
C ILE A 250 -1.41 13.62 -3.84
N SER A 251 -0.81 12.47 -3.60
CA SER A 251 -1.40 11.16 -3.93
C SER A 251 -1.58 10.30 -2.69
N ASP A 252 -2.77 9.74 -2.51
CA ASP A 252 -3.00 8.71 -1.50
C ASP A 252 -2.63 7.34 -2.06
N THR A 253 -2.02 6.50 -1.22
CA THR A 253 -1.51 5.19 -1.60
C THR A 253 -2.14 4.10 -0.74
N VAL A 254 -2.02 2.87 -1.22
CA VAL A 254 -2.40 1.69 -0.44
C VAL A 254 -1.66 1.69 0.89
N GLY A 255 -2.37 1.44 1.98
CA GLY A 255 -1.75 1.30 3.30
C GLY A 255 -0.92 0.03 3.42
N PHE A 256 0.20 0.13 4.14
CA PHE A 256 1.03 -1.03 4.45
C PHE A 256 0.44 -1.84 5.62
N ILE A 257 0.74 -3.13 5.63
CA ILE A 257 0.47 -4.04 6.74
C ILE A 257 1.66 -4.97 6.93
N ARG A 258 1.74 -5.57 8.11
CA ARG A 258 2.66 -6.65 8.43
C ARG A 258 2.33 -7.88 7.59
N LYS A 259 3.35 -8.67 7.28
CA LYS A 259 3.26 -9.88 6.43
C LYS A 259 2.55 -9.59 5.09
N LEU A 260 2.81 -8.42 4.48
CA LEU A 260 2.28 -8.14 3.15
C LEU A 260 2.81 -9.21 2.17
N PRO A 261 1.96 -9.90 1.40
CA PRO A 261 2.43 -11.02 0.60
C PRO A 261 3.40 -10.57 -0.50
N THR A 262 4.52 -11.27 -0.68
CA THR A 262 5.60 -10.84 -1.60
C THR A 262 5.17 -10.78 -3.07
N HIS A 263 4.29 -11.69 -3.50
CA HIS A 263 3.69 -11.67 -4.85
C HIS A 263 2.74 -10.48 -5.05
N LEU A 264 2.18 -9.98 -3.95
CA LEU A 264 1.30 -8.83 -3.92
C LEU A 264 2.14 -7.55 -4.08
N VAL A 265 3.28 -7.41 -3.39
CA VAL A 265 4.24 -6.33 -3.64
C VAL A 265 4.65 -6.24 -5.12
N ALA A 266 4.89 -7.38 -5.78
CA ALA A 266 5.25 -7.41 -7.19
C ALA A 266 4.10 -6.96 -8.12
N SER A 267 2.86 -7.34 -7.81
CA SER A 267 1.65 -6.99 -8.58
C SER A 267 1.20 -5.55 -8.35
N PHE A 268 1.48 -4.99 -7.17
CA PHE A 268 1.20 -3.61 -6.78
C PHE A 268 2.31 -2.62 -7.17
N ARG A 269 3.35 -3.06 -7.89
CA ARG A 269 4.41 -2.18 -8.41
C ARG A 269 3.88 -1.02 -9.25
N SER A 270 2.77 -1.21 -9.97
CA SER A 270 2.10 -0.17 -10.76
C SER A 270 1.27 0.79 -9.89
N THR A 271 0.62 0.31 -8.83
CA THR A 271 -0.14 1.13 -7.87
C THR A 271 0.76 1.89 -6.88
N LEU A 272 1.92 1.31 -6.55
CA LEU A 272 3.00 1.98 -5.81
C LEU A 272 3.90 2.81 -6.71
N SER A 273 3.62 2.87 -8.02
CA SER A 273 4.42 3.68 -8.92
C SER A 273 4.29 5.17 -8.58
N GLU A 274 3.14 5.62 -8.08
CA GLU A 274 2.98 6.98 -7.53
C GLU A 274 4.01 7.29 -6.44
N VAL A 275 4.35 6.34 -5.57
CA VAL A 275 5.43 6.50 -4.56
C VAL A 275 6.79 6.64 -5.24
N ARG A 276 7.04 5.85 -6.30
CA ARG A 276 8.27 5.92 -7.11
C ARG A 276 8.39 7.20 -7.92
N TYR A 277 7.30 7.81 -8.35
CA TYR A 277 7.31 9.05 -9.12
C TYR A 277 7.13 10.31 -8.26
N ALA A 278 6.82 10.16 -6.97
CA ALA A 278 6.76 11.28 -6.05
C ALA A 278 8.15 11.91 -5.85
N ASN A 279 8.20 13.22 -5.68
CA ASN A 279 9.42 13.93 -5.34
C ASN A 279 9.75 13.76 -3.84
N ALA A 280 8.72 13.68 -3.00
CA ALA A 280 8.86 13.47 -1.55
C ALA A 280 7.76 12.55 -1.02
N LEU A 281 8.01 11.92 0.11
CA LEU A 281 7.07 11.05 0.80
C LEU A 281 6.60 11.71 2.10
N ILE A 282 5.34 11.52 2.44
CA ILE A 282 4.78 11.88 3.74
C ILE A 282 4.42 10.56 4.43
N HIS A 283 5.26 10.15 5.39
CA HIS A 283 5.01 8.96 6.17
C HIS A 283 4.07 9.30 7.32
N VAL A 284 2.82 8.87 7.21
CA VAL A 284 1.82 9.00 8.26
C VAL A 284 1.86 7.76 9.16
N ALA A 285 2.01 7.96 10.47
CA ALA A 285 1.99 6.92 11.48
C ALA A 285 1.01 7.27 12.61
N ASP A 286 0.39 6.27 13.24
CA ASP A 286 -0.58 6.48 14.31
C ASP A 286 0.12 6.65 15.67
N ALA A 287 0.13 7.87 16.20
CA ALA A 287 0.80 8.20 17.45
C ALA A 287 0.13 7.56 18.69
N SER A 288 -1.14 7.17 18.58
CA SER A 288 -1.88 6.52 19.67
C SER A 288 -1.60 5.02 19.76
N HIS A 289 -0.96 4.44 18.74
CA HIS A 289 -0.74 3.01 18.66
C HIS A 289 0.43 2.57 19.55
N ARG A 290 0.21 1.54 20.38
CA ARG A 290 1.24 1.00 21.30
C ARG A 290 2.50 0.51 20.58
N PHE A 291 2.34 0.04 19.35
CA PHE A 291 3.42 -0.47 18.48
C PHE A 291 3.84 0.52 17.38
N LEU A 292 3.75 1.84 17.64
CA LEU A 292 4.14 2.89 16.70
C LEU A 292 5.52 2.65 16.05
N ASN A 293 6.52 2.31 16.87
CA ASN A 293 7.89 2.12 16.40
C ASN A 293 8.00 0.96 15.41
N GLU A 294 7.27 -0.13 15.66
CA GLU A 294 7.24 -1.30 14.78
C GLU A 294 6.52 -0.99 13.47
N GLN A 295 5.40 -0.26 13.52
CA GLN A 295 4.70 0.17 12.30
C GLN A 295 5.58 1.07 11.42
N ILE A 296 6.33 2.01 12.02
CA ILE A 296 7.30 2.83 11.29
C ILE A 296 8.39 1.95 10.68
N ALA A 297 8.92 0.99 11.44
CA ALA A 297 9.96 0.08 10.96
C ALA A 297 9.48 -0.76 9.75
N VAL A 298 8.26 -1.33 9.81
CA VAL A 298 7.67 -2.10 8.70
C VAL A 298 7.52 -1.25 7.43
N VAL A 299 7.07 0.00 7.57
CA VAL A 299 6.94 0.92 6.43
C VAL A 299 8.32 1.24 5.86
N ASN A 300 9.30 1.54 6.72
CA ASN A 300 10.67 1.82 6.30
C ASN A 300 11.25 0.62 5.54
N GLU A 301 11.26 -0.58 6.12
CA GLU A 301 11.74 -1.82 5.46
C GLU A 301 11.08 -2.02 4.10
N THR A 302 9.77 -1.77 4.01
CA THR A 302 9.03 -1.87 2.76
C THR A 302 9.52 -0.84 1.73
N LEU A 303 9.80 0.41 2.13
CA LEU A 303 10.40 1.44 1.28
C LEU A 303 11.84 1.08 0.85
N GLU A 304 12.63 0.43 1.72
CA GLU A 304 13.97 -0.06 1.39
C GLU A 304 13.92 -1.14 0.32
N SER A 305 13.02 -2.11 0.46
CA SER A 305 12.81 -3.19 -0.52
C SER A 305 12.44 -2.67 -1.91
N MET A 306 11.95 -1.42 -1.99
CA MET A 306 11.57 -0.73 -3.23
C MET A 306 12.67 0.21 -3.77
N ASN A 307 13.82 0.31 -3.10
CA ASN A 307 14.92 1.23 -3.41
C ASN A 307 14.51 2.71 -3.36
N LEU A 308 13.66 3.11 -2.40
CA LEU A 308 13.13 4.47 -2.29
C LEU A 308 13.78 5.33 -1.18
N GLN A 309 14.86 4.84 -0.55
CA GLN A 309 15.55 5.51 0.56
C GLN A 309 16.15 6.90 0.22
N HIS A 310 16.40 7.18 -1.05
CA HIS A 310 17.01 8.44 -1.51
C HIS A 310 16.05 9.63 -1.48
N LYS A 311 14.76 9.40 -1.22
CA LYS A 311 13.74 10.45 -1.28
C LYS A 311 13.58 11.14 0.07
N PRO A 312 13.32 12.46 0.09
CA PRO A 312 12.97 13.15 1.32
C PRO A 312 11.66 12.58 1.88
N VAL A 313 11.69 12.21 3.16
CA VAL A 313 10.53 11.69 3.91
C VAL A 313 10.17 12.66 5.03
N ILE A 314 8.91 13.06 5.08
CA ILE A 314 8.34 13.82 6.20
C ILE A 314 7.59 12.82 7.08
N LEU A 315 8.09 12.55 8.28
CA LEU A 315 7.37 11.74 9.26
C LEU A 315 6.28 12.58 9.92
N VAL A 316 5.06 12.05 9.93
CA VAL A 316 3.86 12.67 10.47
C VAL A 316 3.24 11.71 11.48
N LEU A 317 3.26 12.10 12.75
CA LEU A 317 2.63 11.38 13.85
C LEU A 317 1.20 11.89 14.00
N ASN A 318 0.25 11.13 13.47
CA ASN A 318 -1.16 11.48 13.41
C ASN A 318 -1.93 10.96 14.64
N LYS A 319 -3.18 11.41 14.80
CA LYS A 319 -4.10 11.03 15.90
C LYS A 319 -3.65 11.47 17.30
N ILE A 320 -2.92 12.58 17.40
CA ILE A 320 -2.52 13.14 18.71
C ILE A 320 -3.71 13.56 19.57
N ASP A 321 -4.89 13.71 18.99
CA ASP A 321 -6.12 14.01 19.72
C ASP A 321 -6.64 12.86 20.57
N LEU A 322 -6.14 11.64 20.34
CA LEU A 322 -6.38 10.47 21.20
C LEU A 322 -5.37 10.37 22.35
N LEU A 323 -4.33 11.22 22.37
CA LEU A 323 -3.30 11.24 23.41
C LEU A 323 -3.69 12.22 24.52
N GLU A 324 -4.07 11.69 25.68
CA GLU A 324 -4.36 12.50 26.87
C GLU A 324 -3.09 12.83 27.66
N ASP A 325 -2.07 11.97 27.58
CA ASP A 325 -0.82 12.10 28.33
C ASP A 325 0.16 13.08 27.66
N LYS A 326 0.34 14.24 28.30
CA LYS A 326 1.28 15.27 27.86
C LYS A 326 2.75 14.84 27.97
N GLU A 327 3.08 13.93 28.88
CA GLU A 327 4.45 13.40 28.98
C GLU A 327 4.77 12.51 27.79
N TYR A 328 3.81 11.69 27.36
CA TYR A 328 3.97 10.86 26.17
C TYR A 328 4.15 11.69 24.89
N ILE A 329 3.39 12.78 24.73
CA ILE A 329 3.58 13.72 23.61
C ILE A 329 5.00 14.32 23.62
N ARG A 330 5.53 14.69 24.80
CA ARG A 330 6.91 15.19 24.93
C ARG A 330 7.96 14.12 24.64
N TYR A 331 7.69 12.87 25.02
CA TYR A 331 8.53 11.73 24.67
C TYR A 331 8.61 11.56 23.14
N LEU A 332 7.47 11.55 22.44
CA LEU A 332 7.44 11.45 20.98
C LEU A 332 8.20 12.58 20.28
N GLN A 333 8.12 13.81 20.81
CA GLN A 333 8.89 14.95 20.29
C GLN A 333 10.41 14.81 20.49
N ARG A 334 10.85 14.11 21.53
CA ARG A 334 12.28 13.85 21.78
C ARG A 334 12.80 12.69 20.93
N GLU A 335 12.00 11.64 20.81
CA GLU A 335 12.35 10.44 20.04
C GLU A 335 12.34 10.72 18.54
N TYR A 336 11.37 11.52 18.07
CA TYR A 336 11.20 11.90 16.67
C TYR A 336 11.25 13.42 16.51
N PRO A 337 12.42 14.07 16.68
CA PRO A 337 12.54 15.54 16.69
C PRO A 337 12.17 16.20 15.36
N GLU A 338 12.32 15.47 14.25
CA GLU A 338 11.98 15.96 12.89
C GLU A 338 10.53 15.66 12.49
N ALA A 339 9.77 14.91 13.31
CA ALA A 339 8.41 14.53 12.99
C ALA A 339 7.40 15.63 13.31
N ILE A 340 6.34 15.70 12.51
CA ILE A 340 5.24 16.63 12.73
C ILE A 340 4.09 15.89 13.41
N LEU A 341 3.75 16.30 14.63
CA LEU A 341 2.62 15.80 15.39
C LEU A 341 1.34 16.50 14.93
N ILE A 342 0.33 15.76 14.45
CA ILE A 342 -0.93 16.32 13.95
C ILE A 342 -2.15 15.53 14.42
N SER A 343 -3.32 16.15 14.31
CA SER A 343 -4.60 15.42 14.21
C SER A 343 -5.25 15.76 12.88
N ALA A 344 -5.28 14.80 11.96
CA ALA A 344 -5.95 14.93 10.68
C ALA A 344 -7.48 15.00 10.83
N GLU A 345 -8.04 14.44 11.89
CA GLU A 345 -9.49 14.48 12.13
C GLU A 345 -9.93 15.84 12.69
N ARG A 346 -9.18 16.39 13.65
CA ARG A 346 -9.50 17.69 14.26
C ARG A 346 -8.83 18.88 13.56
N GLY A 347 -7.98 18.63 12.57
CA GLY A 347 -7.18 19.66 11.88
C GLY A 347 -6.14 20.35 12.77
N ILE A 348 -5.61 19.66 13.78
CA ILE A 348 -4.60 20.21 14.68
C ILE A 348 -3.23 20.17 14.02
N ASN A 349 -2.51 21.31 14.09
CA ASN A 349 -1.12 21.48 13.65
C ASN A 349 -0.83 21.22 12.15
N ILE A 350 -1.84 21.37 11.30
CA ILE A 350 -1.71 21.16 9.85
C ILE A 350 -0.84 22.24 9.19
N ASN A 351 -0.85 23.46 9.71
CA ASN A 351 0.00 24.54 9.20
C ASN A 351 1.49 24.18 9.29
N ALA A 352 1.93 23.54 10.39
CA ALA A 352 3.31 23.09 10.53
C ALA A 352 3.69 22.03 9.48
N LEU A 353 2.76 21.14 9.13
CA LEU A 353 2.97 20.19 8.03
C LEU A 353 3.12 20.91 6.69
N LEU A 354 2.25 21.88 6.39
CA LEU A 354 2.31 22.66 5.15
C LEU A 354 3.63 23.46 5.04
N GLU A 355 4.10 24.05 6.14
CA GLU A 355 5.39 24.73 6.20
C GLU A 355 6.57 23.77 6.00
N LYS A 356 6.54 22.58 6.61
CA LYS A 356 7.57 21.56 6.41
C LYS A 356 7.59 21.07 4.96
N MET A 357 6.43 20.89 4.33
CA MET A 357 6.32 20.57 2.90
C MET A 357 6.96 21.67 2.04
N GLN A 358 6.74 22.94 2.36
CA GLN A 358 7.41 24.05 1.65
C GLN A 358 8.93 23.96 1.79
N LYS A 359 9.45 23.77 3.01
CA LYS A 359 10.91 23.64 3.25
C LYS A 359 11.53 22.49 2.46
N VAL A 360 10.84 21.35 2.36
CA VAL A 360 11.30 20.22 1.53
C VAL A 360 11.38 20.60 0.04
N ILE A 361 10.37 21.29 -0.48
CA ILE A 361 10.39 21.77 -1.87
C ILE A 361 11.57 22.72 -2.10
N GLU A 362 11.86 23.60 -1.13
CA GLU A 362 12.98 24.53 -1.21
C GLU A 362 14.33 23.85 -1.19
N ASN A 363 14.53 22.85 -0.32
CA ASN A 363 15.77 22.06 -0.27
C ASN A 363 16.00 21.22 -1.54
N GLU A 364 14.90 20.83 -2.19
CA GLU A 364 14.90 20.15 -3.48
C GLU A 364 14.94 21.10 -4.69
N SER A 365 15.00 22.41 -4.44
CA SER A 365 15.16 23.44 -5.46
C SER A 365 16.59 24.01 -5.45
N LYS A 366 17.18 24.19 -6.63
CA LYS A 366 18.37 25.01 -6.84
C LYS A 366 17.96 26.38 -7.34
N PHE A 367 18.65 27.42 -6.88
CA PHE A 367 18.51 28.73 -7.48
C PHE A 367 19.32 28.77 -8.78
N VAL A 368 18.68 29.20 -9.85
CA VAL A 368 19.31 29.39 -11.16
C VAL A 368 18.94 30.76 -11.67
N LYS A 369 19.95 31.50 -12.10
CA LYS A 369 19.81 32.83 -12.67
C LYS A 369 19.81 32.71 -14.20
N VAL A 370 18.76 33.24 -14.84
CA VAL A 370 18.59 33.14 -16.29
C VAL A 370 18.43 34.54 -16.87
N PHE A 371 19.33 34.92 -17.77
CA PHE A 371 19.23 36.16 -18.53
C PHE A 371 18.62 35.88 -19.90
N LEU A 372 17.46 36.46 -20.19
CA LEU A 372 16.81 36.37 -21.49
C LEU A 372 16.87 37.72 -22.22
N PRO A 373 17.57 37.80 -23.36
CA PRO A 373 17.52 38.96 -24.25
C PRO A 373 16.09 39.20 -24.76
N TYR A 374 15.74 40.45 -25.11
CA TYR A 374 14.40 40.77 -25.65
C TYR A 374 14.01 39.93 -26.86
N GLU A 375 14.99 39.52 -27.67
CA GLU A 375 14.82 38.65 -28.84
C GLU A 375 14.36 37.22 -28.52
N LYS A 376 14.53 36.78 -27.27
CA LYS A 376 14.22 35.42 -26.79
C LYS A 376 13.12 35.39 -25.73
N PHE A 377 12.26 36.41 -25.70
CA PHE A 377 11.12 36.49 -24.78
C PHE A 377 10.03 35.45 -25.04
N ASP A 378 10.04 34.83 -26.22
CA ASP A 378 9.24 33.63 -26.53
C ASP A 378 9.52 32.46 -25.58
N MET A 379 10.69 32.45 -24.91
CA MET A 379 11.06 31.45 -23.91
C MET A 379 10.58 31.76 -22.49
N VAL A 380 10.05 32.95 -22.22
CA VAL A 380 9.56 33.33 -20.88
C VAL A 380 8.42 32.42 -20.39
N PRO A 381 7.40 32.07 -21.19
CA PRO A 381 6.38 31.10 -20.77
C PRO A 381 6.96 29.73 -20.39
N LEU A 382 7.97 29.25 -21.14
CA LEU A 382 8.69 28.01 -20.83
C LEU A 382 9.44 28.15 -19.50
N LEU A 383 10.07 29.30 -19.24
CA LEU A 383 10.75 29.56 -17.96
C LEU A 383 9.78 29.45 -16.78
N TYR A 384 8.58 30.04 -16.88
CA TYR A 384 7.53 29.91 -15.86
C TYR A 384 6.94 28.49 -15.75
N GLN A 385 6.96 27.71 -16.83
CA GLN A 385 6.49 26.33 -16.83
C GLN A 385 7.48 25.37 -16.13
N PHE A 386 8.78 25.61 -16.30
CA PHE A 386 9.84 24.72 -15.80
C PHE A 386 10.48 25.19 -14.50
N SER A 387 10.32 26.45 -14.11
CA SER A 387 10.93 27.03 -12.91
C SER A 387 9.99 27.99 -12.20
N SER A 388 10.19 28.18 -10.89
CA SER A 388 9.48 29.18 -10.11
C SER A 388 10.29 30.48 -10.10
N VAL A 389 9.86 31.48 -10.87
CA VAL A 389 10.49 32.81 -10.86
C VAL A 389 10.26 33.49 -9.50
N VAL A 390 11.34 33.90 -8.85
CA VAL A 390 11.34 34.55 -7.53
C VAL A 390 11.51 36.06 -7.66
N LYS A 391 12.35 36.51 -8.60
CA LYS A 391 12.63 37.93 -8.84
C LYS A 391 12.92 38.13 -10.33
N LYS A 392 12.57 39.31 -10.86
CA LYS A 392 12.98 39.78 -12.18
C LYS A 392 13.69 41.13 -12.04
N GLU A 393 14.75 41.34 -12.80
CA GLU A 393 15.47 42.61 -12.91
C GLU A 393 15.60 42.99 -14.38
N GLU A 394 15.09 44.15 -14.74
CA GLU A 394 15.18 44.67 -16.11
C GLU A 394 16.58 45.24 -16.35
N LYS A 395 17.18 44.86 -17.48
CA LYS A 395 18.47 45.37 -17.95
C LYS A 395 18.29 46.00 -19.34
N THR A 396 19.30 46.73 -19.78
CA THR A 396 19.30 47.43 -21.08
C THR A 396 19.11 46.49 -22.27
N GLU A 397 19.61 45.25 -22.19
CA GLU A 397 19.61 44.28 -23.30
C GLU A 397 18.63 43.10 -23.12
N GLY A 398 17.90 43.05 -22.00
CA GLY A 398 16.99 41.95 -21.68
C GLY A 398 16.53 41.94 -20.23
N VAL A 399 16.00 40.82 -19.77
CA VAL A 399 15.53 40.65 -18.38
C VAL A 399 16.26 39.49 -17.72
N GLU A 400 16.69 39.74 -16.49
CA GLU A 400 17.35 38.77 -15.65
C GLU A 400 16.35 38.17 -14.66
N PHE A 401 16.14 36.86 -14.75
CA PHE A 401 15.21 36.11 -13.93
C PHE A 401 15.97 35.30 -12.87
N TYR A 402 15.62 35.49 -11.61
CA TYR A 402 16.09 34.67 -10.50
C TYR A 402 15.05 33.59 -10.27
N THR A 403 15.37 32.34 -10.58
CA THR A 403 14.42 31.24 -10.58
C THR A 403 14.81 30.13 -9.61
N LYS A 404 13.83 29.43 -9.04
CA LYS A 404 14.01 28.19 -8.29
C LYS A 404 13.66 27.02 -9.22
N LEU A 405 14.61 26.14 -9.45
CA LEU A 405 14.52 24.96 -10.30
C LEU A 405 14.55 23.69 -9.44
N LEU A 406 13.63 22.76 -9.66
CA LEU A 406 13.69 21.47 -8.98
C LEU A 406 14.87 20.63 -9.49
N LYS A 407 15.64 20.01 -8.58
CA LYS A 407 16.83 19.19 -8.92
C LYS A 407 16.56 18.13 -9.98
N ASN A 408 15.39 17.49 -9.94
CA ASN A 408 14.99 16.46 -10.90
C ASN A 408 14.76 16.97 -12.33
N ARG A 409 14.82 18.28 -12.56
CA ARG A 409 14.66 18.92 -13.87
C ARG A 409 15.89 19.70 -14.32
N GLU A 410 16.98 19.59 -13.56
CA GLU A 410 18.25 20.25 -13.85
C GLU A 410 18.71 19.92 -15.28
N ASP A 411 18.77 18.65 -15.66
CA ASP A 411 19.25 18.24 -16.99
C ASP A 411 18.41 18.82 -18.15
N PHE A 412 17.08 18.78 -18.03
CA PHE A 412 16.19 19.28 -19.07
C PHE A 412 16.23 20.81 -19.17
N PHE A 413 16.26 21.49 -18.03
CA PHE A 413 16.38 22.93 -17.96
C PHE A 413 17.73 23.42 -18.49
N HIS A 414 18.83 22.76 -18.11
CA HIS A 414 20.15 23.06 -18.66
C HIS A 414 20.22 22.82 -20.16
N ASN A 415 19.51 21.84 -20.72
CA ASN A 415 19.48 21.64 -22.17
C ASN A 415 18.76 22.78 -22.91
N LEU A 416 17.67 23.32 -22.35
CA LEU A 416 16.90 24.40 -22.98
C LEU A 416 17.49 25.79 -22.73
N PHE A 417 17.96 26.05 -21.52
CA PHE A 417 18.39 27.39 -21.08
C PHE A 417 19.91 27.53 -20.95
N LYS A 418 20.72 26.53 -21.34
CA LYS A 418 22.20 26.58 -21.26
C LYS A 418 22.83 27.92 -21.64
N PRO A 419 22.51 28.54 -22.79
CA PRO A 419 23.17 29.76 -23.22
C PRO A 419 22.70 31.01 -22.44
N PHE A 420 21.62 30.88 -21.66
CA PHE A 420 20.98 31.96 -20.92
C PHE A 420 21.21 31.84 -19.41
N ILE A 421 21.78 30.73 -18.93
CA ILE A 421 22.10 30.56 -17.50
C ILE A 421 23.35 31.37 -17.18
N THR A 422 23.19 32.32 -16.27
CA THR A 422 24.28 33.11 -15.67
C THR A 422 24.62 32.53 -14.31
N ASN A 423 25.91 32.45 -13.98
CA ASN A 423 26.39 31.96 -12.68
C ASN A 423 25.92 32.84 -11.52
#